data_AF-A2H3H3-F1
#
_entry.id   AF-A2H3H3-F1
#
_cell.length_a   1.000
_cell.length_b   1.000
_cell.length_c   1.000
_cell.angle_alpha   90.00
_cell.angle_beta   90.00
_cell.angle_gamma   90.00
#
_symmetry.space_group_name_H-M   'P 1'
#
loop_
_entity.id
_entity.type
_entity.pdbx_description
1 polymer ?
#
loop_
_entity_poly.entity_id
_entity_poly.type
_entity_poly.pdbx_seq_one_letter_code
_entity_poly.pdbx_strand_id
1 'polypeptide(L)' 'MSQGLDIEAIKKEIREQILTELKTPKAEEKPVKPKRKLSEKQLAALAAGREKNPRMKAKREREAKEKAEEAH' A
#
# COMPACT_ATOMS: atom_id res chain seq x y z
N MET A 1 32.72 -1.95 -53.37
CA MET A 1 31.87 -0.94 -52.72
C MET A 1 32.09 -1.06 -51.24
N SER A 2 32.68 -0.03 -50.60
CA SER A 2 32.90 -0.02 -49.15
C SER A 2 31.53 0.05 -48.47
N GLN A 3 31.14 -1.02 -47.79
CA GLN A 3 29.98 -1.01 -46.89
C GLN A 3 30.39 -0.22 -45.65
N GLY A 4 30.34 1.11 -45.77
CA GLY A 4 30.55 2.01 -44.65
C GLY A 4 29.40 1.82 -43.67
N LEU A 5 29.70 1.28 -42.49
CA LEU A 5 28.76 1.22 -41.38
C LEU A 5 28.28 2.64 -41.07
N ASP A 6 26.97 2.85 -41.07
CA ASP A 6 26.37 4.12 -40.69
C ASP A 6 26.45 4.30 -39.17
N ILE A 7 27.53 4.93 -38.73
CA ILE A 7 27.83 5.18 -37.32
C ILE A 7 26.72 6.00 -36.65
N GLU A 8 26.00 6.84 -37.41
CA GLU A 8 24.91 7.65 -36.85
C GLU A 8 23.69 6.78 -36.52
N ALA A 9 23.35 5.83 -37.39
CA ALA A 9 22.29 4.86 -37.15
C ALA A 9 22.58 4.04 -35.88
N ILE A 10 23.81 3.55 -35.72
CA ILE A 10 24.24 2.74 -34.56
C ILE A 10 24.14 3.56 -33.26
N LYS A 11 24.59 4.82 -33.28
CA LYS A 11 24.49 5.70 -32.12
C LYS A 11 23.05 5.97 -31.70
N LYS A 12 22.13 6.07 -32.66
CA LYS A 12 20.71 6.30 -32.39
C LYS A 12 20.06 5.08 -31.76
N GLU A 13 20.36 3.89 -32.26
CA GLU A 13 19.87 2.62 -31.73
C GLU A 13 20.34 2.37 -30.28
N ILE A 14 21.63 2.60 -30.01
CA ILE A 14 22.19 2.48 -28.64
C ILE A 14 21.50 3.47 -27.68
N ARG A 15 21.24 4.71 -28.12
CA ARG A 15 20.54 5.70 -27.28
C ARG A 15 19.11 5.28 -26.97
N GLU A 16 18.39 4.73 -27.94
CA GLU A 16 17.03 4.24 -27.72
C GLU A 16 17.01 3.07 -26.74
N GLN A 17 17.92 2.11 -26.88
CA GLN A 17 18.04 0.97 -25.95
C GLN A 17 18.30 1.43 -24.51
N ILE A 18 19.26 2.34 -24.31
CA ILE A 18 19.57 2.93 -22.99
C ILE A 18 18.35 3.68 -22.44
N LEU A 19 17.65 4.45 -23.28
CA LEU A 19 16.44 5.16 -22.86
C LEU A 19 15.33 4.21 -22.43
N THR A 20 15.13 3.08 -23.12
CA THR A 20 14.17 2.05 -22.70
C THR A 20 14.55 1.41 -21.38
N GLU A 21 15.82 1.04 -21.18
CA GLU A 21 16.29 0.44 -19.92
C GLU A 21 16.22 1.42 -18.75
N LEU A 22 16.48 2.71 -18.97
CA LEU A 22 16.34 3.75 -17.96
C LEU A 22 14.87 4.09 -17.68
N LYS A 23 14.00 4.05 -18.70
CA LYS A 23 12.56 4.31 -18.57
C LYS A 23 11.81 3.14 -17.98
N THR A 24 12.30 1.90 -18.05
CA THR A 24 11.74 0.83 -17.24
C THR A 24 12.01 1.18 -15.79
N PRO A 25 11.01 1.63 -15.01
CA PRO A 25 11.23 1.73 -13.59
C PRO A 25 11.51 0.29 -13.16
N LYS A 26 12.73 0.02 -12.65
CA LYS A 26 12.90 -1.10 -11.73
C LYS A 26 11.80 -0.87 -10.71
N ALA A 27 10.74 -1.66 -10.79
CA ALA A 27 9.71 -1.64 -9.78
C ALA A 27 10.48 -1.95 -8.51
N GLU A 28 10.75 -0.92 -7.71
CA GLU A 28 11.23 -1.08 -6.36
C GLU A 28 10.14 -1.88 -5.68
N GLU A 29 10.31 -3.21 -5.70
CA GLU A 29 9.51 -4.14 -4.94
C GLU A 29 9.82 -3.81 -3.49
N LYS A 30 9.09 -2.82 -2.96
CA LYS A 30 9.14 -2.45 -1.55
C LYS A 30 8.94 -3.76 -0.80
N PRO A 31 9.83 -4.14 0.13
CA PRO A 31 9.64 -5.35 0.90
C PRO A 31 8.29 -5.23 1.61
N VAL A 32 7.32 -6.04 1.19
CA VAL A 32 6.01 -6.12 1.81
C VAL A 32 6.25 -6.75 3.18
N LYS A 33 6.51 -5.91 4.19
CA LYS A 33 6.64 -6.35 5.57
C LYS A 33 5.42 -7.23 5.87
N PRO A 34 5.60 -8.46 6.39
CA PRO A 34 4.48 -9.31 6.74
C PRO A 34 3.56 -8.54 7.67
N LYS A 35 2.26 -8.45 7.37
CA LYS A 35 1.26 -7.94 8.31
C LYS A 35 1.32 -8.85 9.54
N ARG A 36 2.03 -8.41 10.59
CA ARG A 36 2.12 -9.15 11.85
C ARG A 36 0.70 -9.26 12.42
N LYS A 37 0.21 -10.48 12.62
CA LYS A 37 -1.03 -10.70 13.35
C LYS A 37 -0.80 -10.20 14.78
N LEU A 38 -1.71 -9.37 15.26
CA LEU A 38 -1.67 -8.91 16.65
C LEU A 38 -1.90 -10.11 17.56
N SER A 39 -1.11 -10.23 18.63
CA SER A 39 -1.34 -11.25 19.66
C SER A 39 -2.63 -10.96 20.43
N GLU A 40 -3.20 -11.97 21.09
CA GLU A 40 -4.39 -11.80 21.94
C GLU A 40 -4.21 -10.69 22.98
N LYS A 41 -3.00 -10.60 23.56
CA LYS A 41 -2.65 -9.54 24.52
C LYS A 41 -2.72 -8.15 23.90
N GLN A 42 -2.27 -7.99 22.65
CA GLN A 42 -2.33 -6.72 21.94
C GLN A 42 -3.76 -6.36 21.52
N LEU A 43 -4.56 -7.34 21.12
CA LEU A 43 -5.98 -7.16 20.82
C LEU A 43 -6.75 -6.73 22.06
N ALA A 44 -6.51 -7.36 23.21
CA ALA A 44 -7.11 -6.98 24.49
C ALA A 44 -6.71 -5.55 24.91
N ALA A 45 -5.43 -5.18 24.76
CA ALA A 45 -4.97 -3.82 25.05
C ALA A 45 -5.64 -2.76 24.15
N LEU A 46 -5.81 -3.05 22.85
CA LEU A 46 -6.54 -2.19 21.93
C LEU A 46 -8.03 -2.10 22.29
N ALA A 47 -8.66 -3.20 22.69
CA ALA A 47 -10.05 -3.21 23.13
C ALA A 47 -10.25 -2.36 24.40
N ALA A 48 -9.38 -2.51 25.39
CA ALA A 48 -9.40 -1.69 26.61
C ALA A 48 -9.18 -0.20 26.31
N GLY A 49 -8.28 0.13 25.37
CA GLY A 49 -8.08 1.50 24.90
C GLY A 49 -9.32 2.10 24.21
N ARG A 50 -10.00 1.30 23.38
CA ARG A 50 -11.27 1.69 22.73
C ARG A 50 -12.40 1.90 23.74
N GLU A 51 -12.48 1.07 24.77
CA GLU A 51 -13.49 1.20 25.82
C GLU A 51 -13.35 2.50 26.60
N LYS A 52 -12.12 2.96 26.86
CA LYS A 52 -11.86 4.21 27.56
C LYS A 52 -12.07 5.46 26.69
N ASN A 53 -12.18 5.31 25.37
CA ASN A 53 -12.33 6.44 24.45
C ASN A 53 -13.76 7.03 24.49
N PRO A 54 -13.94 8.31 24.87
CA PRO A 54 -15.27 8.93 24.99
C PRO A 54 -16.10 8.88 23.71
N ARG A 55 -15.46 9.01 22.53
CA ARG A 55 -16.16 8.94 21.24
C ARG A 55 -16.74 7.54 20.98
N MET A 56 -16.00 6.51 21.35
CA MET A 56 -16.45 5.12 21.17
C MET A 56 -17.56 4.75 22.16
N LYS A 57 -17.52 5.29 23.39
CA LYS A 57 -18.61 5.13 24.36
C LYS A 57 -19.91 5.72 23.84
N ALA A 58 -19.88 6.98 23.41
CA ALA A 58 -21.06 7.65 22.84
C ALA A 58 -21.62 6.90 21.61
N LYS A 59 -20.75 6.33 20.77
CA LYS A 59 -21.18 5.52 19.62
C LYS A 59 -21.90 4.24 20.06
N ARG A 60 -21.34 3.51 21.04
CA ARG A 60 -21.98 2.29 21.58
C ARG A 60 -23.32 2.58 22.25
N GLU A 61 -23.43 3.69 22.97
CA GLU A 61 -24.70 4.07 23.61
C GLU A 61 -25.77 4.39 22.57
N ARG A 62 -25.42 5.05 21.46
CA ARG A 62 -26.34 5.28 20.34
C ARG A 62 -26.76 3.96 19.68
N GLU A 63 -25.79 3.12 19.34
CA GLU A 63 -26.05 1.80 18.74
C GLU A 63 -26.89 0.91 19.67
N ALA A 64 -26.71 0.98 20.98
CA ALA A 64 -27.50 0.23 21.95
C ALA A 64 -28.94 0.75 22.06
N LYS A 65 -29.13 2.08 21.99
CA LYS A 65 -30.47 2.70 21.97
C LYS A 65 -31.22 2.36 20.69
N GLU A 66 -30.55 2.45 19.54
CA GLU A 66 -31.13 2.13 18.23
C GLU A 66 -31.56 0.66 18.16
N LYS A 67 -30.73 -0.27 18.68
CA LYS A 67 -31.11 -1.69 18.77
C LYS A 67 -32.25 -1.96 19.74
N ALA A 68 -32.36 -1.19 20.82
CA ALA A 68 -33.47 -1.32 21.76
C ALA A 68 -34.77 -0.77 21.18
N GLU A 69 -34.69 0.24 20.33
CA GLU A 69 -35.83 0.84 19.61
C GLU A 69 -36.27 -0.02 18.42
N GLU A 70 -35.34 -0.67 17.72
CA GLU A 70 -35.62 -1.62 16.63
C GLU A 70 -36.17 -2.97 17.12
N ALA A 71 -35.94 -3.31 18.39
CA ALA A 71 -36.43 -4.54 19.03
C ALA A 71 -37.81 -4.40 19.70
N HIS A 72 -38.43 -3.21 19.64
CA HIS A 72 -39.75 -2.91 20.22
C HIS A 72 -40.76 -2.58 19.11
#